data_AF-A0A8H8CRD5-F1
#
_entry.id   AF-A0A8H8CRD5-F1
#
_cell.length_a   1.000
_cell.length_b   1.000
_cell.length_c   1.000
_cell.angle_alpha   90.00
_cell.angle_beta   90.00
_cell.angle_gamma   90.00
#
_symmetry.space_group_name_H-M   'P 1'
#
loop_
_entity.id
_entity.type
_entity.pdbx_description
1 polymer ?
#
loop_
_entity_poly.entity_id
_entity_poly.type
_entity_poly.pdbx_seq_one_letter_code
_entity_poly.pdbx_strand_id
1 'polypeptide(L)'
;MVNELACSVCHTKADSNTAIQRCSKCHSRLYCGTTCQREDWPTHRRACGKTLQWYDKFRKCRDGSLHEGKLELITWPCPEEGTGWGGCLAEESDALKRKFEVKYGSDEATLHKHWPQGFRWTCCGTDAGMDWGCDHHGTGSKPCTCDFCRCV
;
A
#
# COMPACT_ATOMS: atom_id res chain seq x y z
N MET A 1 -12.63 19.83 -1.25
CA MET A 1 -12.97 19.69 0.18
C MET A 1 -11.76 19.12 0.88
N VAL A 2 -11.13 19.88 1.79
CA VAL A 2 -9.86 19.51 2.41
C VAL A 2 -10.14 18.44 3.46
N ASN A 3 -9.61 17.23 3.24
CA ASN A 3 -9.79 16.11 4.16
C ASN A 3 -8.92 16.36 5.42
N GLU A 4 -9.58 16.80 6.48
CA GLU A 4 -9.01 17.24 7.76
C GLU A 4 -8.38 16.04 8.51
N LEU A 5 -7.04 15.97 8.52
CA LEU A 5 -6.34 15.03 9.40
C LEU A 5 -6.70 15.36 10.85
N ALA A 6 -7.09 14.37 11.64
CA ALA A 6 -7.48 14.57 13.03
C ALA A 6 -6.81 13.56 13.96
N CYS A 7 -6.56 13.99 15.19
CA CYS A 7 -6.06 13.13 16.25
C CYS A 7 -7.06 12.00 16.52
N SER A 8 -6.57 10.75 16.61
CA SER A 8 -7.40 9.58 16.91
C SER A 8 -7.90 9.52 18.36
N VAL A 9 -7.46 10.45 19.22
CA VAL A 9 -7.75 10.48 20.66
C VAL A 9 -8.63 11.66 21.01
N CYS A 10 -8.18 12.88 20.73
CA CYS A 10 -8.90 14.11 21.07
C CYS A 10 -9.65 14.74 19.89
N HIS A 11 -9.54 14.16 18.69
CA HIS A 11 -10.19 14.63 17.46
C HIS A 11 -9.83 16.06 17.03
N THR A 12 -8.81 16.67 17.64
CA THR A 12 -8.22 17.93 17.16
C THR A 12 -7.77 17.76 15.72
N LYS A 13 -8.23 18.67 14.86
CA LYS A 13 -7.92 18.70 13.45
C LYS A 13 -6.58 19.39 13.21
N ALA A 14 -5.91 19.05 12.11
CA ALA A 14 -4.73 19.75 11.67
C ALA A 14 -5.05 21.21 11.33
N ASP A 15 -4.22 22.13 11.80
CA ASP A 15 -4.28 23.55 11.47
C ASP A 15 -2.86 24.13 11.36
N SER A 16 -2.72 25.46 11.19
CA SER A 16 -1.41 26.11 11.05
C SER A 16 -0.52 25.99 12.30
N ASN A 17 -1.08 25.72 13.47
CA ASN A 17 -0.37 25.55 14.73
C ASN A 17 -0.27 24.09 15.19
N THR A 18 -1.11 23.21 14.66
CA THR A 18 -1.27 21.84 15.14
C THR A 18 -0.96 20.86 14.03
N ALA A 19 0.27 20.34 14.04
CA ALA A 19 0.66 19.25 13.17
C ALA A 19 0.11 17.92 13.70
N ILE A 20 -0.53 17.15 12.83
CA ILE A 20 -0.92 15.76 13.13
C ILE A 20 0.20 14.83 12.73
N GLN A 21 0.76 14.14 13.72
CA GLN A 21 1.84 13.18 13.58
C GLN A 21 1.31 11.75 13.50
N ARG A 22 2.09 10.88 12.86
CA ARG A 22 1.81 9.45 12.77
C ARG A 22 2.59 8.68 13.84
N CYS A 23 2.02 7.57 14.31
CA CYS A 23 2.78 6.62 15.12
C CYS A 23 4.06 6.20 14.39
N SER A 24 5.23 6.42 15.00
CA SER A 24 6.54 6.10 14.39
C SER A 24 6.78 4.62 14.15
N LYS A 25 6.00 3.73 14.79
CA LYS A 25 6.14 2.28 14.61
C LYS A 25 5.26 1.74 13.48
N CYS A 26 4.01 2.20 13.37
CA CYS A 26 3.04 1.61 12.45
C CYS A 26 2.54 2.57 11.38
N HIS A 27 2.86 3.86 11.49
CA HIS A 27 2.48 4.94 10.57
C HIS A 27 0.98 5.11 10.28
N SER A 28 0.11 4.35 10.96
CA SER A 28 -1.32 4.29 10.71
C SER A 28 -2.19 5.10 11.68
N ARG A 29 -1.81 5.19 12.96
CA ARG A 29 -2.56 5.96 13.96
C ARG A 29 -2.06 7.42 14.01
N LEU A 30 -3.00 8.37 14.15
CA LEU A 30 -2.74 9.81 14.09
C LEU A 30 -2.84 10.48 15.46
N TYR A 31 -1.90 11.35 15.80
CA TYR A 31 -1.84 12.06 17.08
C TYR A 31 -1.46 13.52 16.87
N CYS A 32 -2.06 14.45 17.63
CA CYS A 32 -1.61 15.84 17.67
C CYS A 32 -0.31 16.04 18.49
N GLY A 33 0.16 15.00 19.20
CA GLY A 33 1.39 15.04 19.98
C GLY A 33 1.60 13.80 20.83
N THR A 34 2.71 13.79 21.58
CA THR A 34 3.14 12.65 22.41
C THR A 34 2.19 12.38 23.59
N THR A 35 1.47 13.39 24.07
CA THR A 35 0.45 13.24 25.12
C THR A 35 -0.66 12.27 24.69
N CYS A 36 -1.33 12.56 23.58
CA CYS A 36 -2.36 11.67 23.03
C CYS A 36 -1.80 10.30 22.63
N GLN A 37 -0.57 10.23 22.12
CA GLN A 37 0.06 8.95 21.81
C GLN A 37 0.25 8.09 23.06
N ARG A 38 0.71 8.66 24.18
CA ARG A 38 0.91 7.95 25.44
C ARG A 38 -0.41 7.50 26.06
N GLU A 39 -1.44 8.32 25.95
CA GLU A 39 -2.80 8.00 26.41
C GLU A 39 -3.41 6.82 25.63
N ASP A 40 -3.27 6.80 24.31
CA ASP A 40 -3.75 5.71 23.45
C ASP A 40 -2.85 4.46 23.51
N TRP A 41 -1.60 4.58 24.00
CA TRP A 41 -0.64 3.46 23.97
C TRP A 41 -1.13 2.15 24.62
N PRO A 42 -1.81 2.15 25.78
CA PRO A 42 -2.30 0.92 26.41
C PRO A 42 -3.23 0.09 25.51
N THR A 43 -4.07 0.75 24.71
CA THR A 43 -5.02 0.13 23.78
C THR A 43 -4.38 -0.09 22.40
N HIS A 44 -3.63 0.88 21.89
CA HIS A 44 -2.99 0.85 20.58
C HIS A 44 -1.88 -0.22 20.48
N ARG A 45 -1.04 -0.40 21.51
CA ARG A 45 0.16 -1.26 21.44
C ARG A 45 -0.11 -2.70 20.99
N ARG A 46 -1.30 -3.23 21.27
CA ARG A 46 -1.70 -4.60 20.90
C ARG A 46 -1.91 -4.77 19.40
N ALA A 47 -2.30 -3.70 18.71
CA ALA A 47 -2.49 -3.64 17.26
C ALA A 47 -1.33 -2.90 16.55
N CYS A 48 -0.52 -2.14 17.29
CA CYS A 48 0.56 -1.33 16.74
C CYS A 48 1.63 -2.16 16.01
N GLY A 49 1.72 -1.95 14.71
CA GLY A 49 2.68 -2.63 13.82
C GLY A 49 2.23 -4.01 13.38
N LYS A 50 1.00 -4.43 13.72
CA LYS A 50 0.37 -5.57 13.06
C LYS A 50 -0.13 -5.08 11.70
N THR A 51 0.41 -5.66 10.64
CA THR A 51 -0.10 -5.48 9.29
C THR A 51 -1.56 -5.94 9.26
N LEU A 52 -2.49 -5.03 8.96
CA LEU A 52 -3.91 -5.37 8.86
C LEU A 52 -4.14 -6.23 7.63
N GLN A 53 -3.32 -6.04 6.61
CA GLN A 53 -3.32 -6.79 5.36
C GLN A 53 -1.99 -7.50 5.17
N TRP A 54 -2.00 -8.73 4.67
CA TRP A 54 -0.80 -9.55 4.48
C TRP A 54 0.28 -8.84 3.64
N TYR A 55 -0.16 -7.94 2.76
CA TYR A 55 0.67 -7.20 1.81
C TYR A 55 1.23 -5.88 2.33
N ASP A 56 0.79 -5.38 3.49
CA ASP A 56 1.26 -4.08 4.01
C ASP A 56 2.79 -4.07 4.21
N LYS A 57 3.37 -5.23 4.54
CA LYS A 57 4.82 -5.42 4.68
C LYS A 57 5.63 -5.29 3.38
N PHE A 58 4.96 -5.37 2.24
CA PHE A 58 5.58 -5.23 0.91
C PHE A 58 5.55 -3.80 0.38
N ARG A 59 4.91 -2.87 1.10
CA ARG A 59 4.94 -1.45 0.75
C ARG A 59 6.36 -0.92 0.91
N LYS A 60 6.98 -0.54 -0.21
CA LYS A 60 8.36 -0.03 -0.26
C LYS A 60 8.44 1.48 -0.07
N CYS A 61 7.41 2.24 -0.48
CA CYS A 61 7.37 3.67 -0.22
C CYS A 61 7.29 3.94 1.29
N ARG A 62 8.15 4.84 1.78
CA ARG A 62 8.25 5.26 3.18
C ARG A 62 8.09 6.77 3.33
N ASP A 63 7.31 7.39 2.44
CA ASP A 63 7.07 8.85 2.46
C ASP A 63 6.14 9.30 3.61
N GLY A 64 5.59 8.35 4.37
CA GLY A 64 4.67 8.65 5.45
C GLY A 64 3.30 9.11 4.94
N SER A 65 2.89 8.73 3.73
CA SER A 65 1.54 8.91 3.17
C SER A 65 0.59 7.74 3.52
N LEU A 66 -0.73 7.91 3.32
CA LEU A 66 -1.77 6.95 3.72
C LEU A 66 -2.10 6.06 2.53
N HIS A 67 -1.54 4.85 2.51
CA HIS A 67 -1.71 3.93 1.39
C HIS A 67 -3.07 3.24 1.39
N GLU A 68 -3.91 3.62 0.43
CA GLU A 68 -5.27 3.10 0.25
C GLU A 68 -5.35 1.93 -0.75
N GLY A 69 -4.32 1.76 -1.59
CA GLY A 69 -4.25 0.69 -2.58
C GLY A 69 -4.07 -0.70 -1.96
N LYS A 70 -4.76 -1.68 -2.53
CA LYS A 70 -4.55 -3.10 -2.24
C LYS A 70 -3.47 -3.65 -3.16
N LEU A 71 -2.77 -4.69 -2.70
CA LEU A 71 -1.93 -5.49 -3.58
C LEU A 71 -2.84 -6.49 -4.29
N GLU A 72 -2.91 -6.42 -5.62
CA GLU A 72 -3.80 -7.24 -6.44
C GLU A 72 -2.99 -8.06 -7.44
N LEU A 73 -3.22 -9.37 -7.47
CA LEU A 73 -2.66 -10.25 -8.48
C LEU A 73 -3.27 -9.92 -9.84
N ILE A 74 -2.43 -9.72 -10.86
CA ILE A 74 -2.88 -9.46 -12.22
C ILE A 74 -3.37 -10.78 -12.81
N THR A 75 -4.69 -10.97 -12.90
CA THR A 75 -5.27 -12.23 -13.41
C THR A 75 -5.80 -12.12 -14.84
N TRP A 76 -5.63 -10.97 -15.48
CA TRP A 76 -6.10 -10.67 -16.84
C TRP A 76 -4.92 -10.41 -17.78
N PRO A 77 -5.09 -10.65 -19.10
CA PRO A 77 -4.08 -10.29 -20.09
C PRO A 77 -4.13 -8.80 -20.47
N CYS A 78 -3.00 -8.29 -20.94
CA CYS A 78 -2.89 -6.99 -21.61
C CYS A 78 -2.30 -7.20 -23.02
N PRO A 79 -3.14 -7.31 -24.06
CA PRO A 79 -2.68 -7.58 -25.43
C PRO A 79 -1.74 -6.51 -25.99
N GLU A 80 -1.95 -5.25 -25.63
CA GLU A 80 -1.14 -4.11 -26.07
C GLU A 80 0.32 -4.22 -25.58
N GLU A 81 0.51 -4.74 -24.37
CA GLU A 81 1.82 -4.96 -23.76
C GLU A 81 2.35 -6.39 -24.00
N GLY A 82 1.56 -7.26 -24.64
CA GLY A 82 1.90 -8.68 -24.83
C GLY A 82 1.97 -9.47 -23.54
N THR A 83 1.32 -9.01 -22.46
CA THR A 83 1.36 -9.66 -21.14
C THR A 83 0.08 -10.44 -20.83
N GLY A 84 0.21 -11.40 -19.91
CA GLY A 84 -0.85 -12.32 -19.51
C GLY A 84 -0.97 -12.47 -18.00
N TRP A 85 -1.37 -13.67 -17.56
CA TRP A 85 -1.61 -13.94 -16.13
C TRP A 85 -0.34 -13.70 -15.30
N GLY A 86 -0.45 -12.97 -14.19
CA GLY A 86 0.69 -12.62 -13.34
C GLY A 86 1.67 -11.65 -14.01
N GLY A 87 1.20 -10.85 -14.96
CA GLY A 87 2.00 -9.84 -15.65
C GLY A 87 3.21 -10.39 -16.42
N CYS A 88 3.28 -11.71 -16.65
CA CYS A 88 4.33 -12.32 -17.47
C CYS A 88 4.00 -12.18 -18.96
N LEU A 89 4.88 -12.65 -19.84
CA LEU A 89 4.59 -12.74 -21.27
C LEU A 89 3.35 -13.61 -21.48
N ALA A 90 2.52 -13.26 -22.46
CA ALA A 90 1.27 -13.96 -22.72
C ALA A 90 1.46 -15.48 -22.89
N GLU A 91 2.53 -15.89 -23.58
CA GLU A 91 2.92 -17.29 -23.80
C GLU A 91 3.35 -18.04 -22.52
N GLU A 92 3.73 -17.33 -21.46
CA GLU A 92 4.15 -17.91 -20.18
C GLU A 92 2.99 -18.03 -19.17
N SER A 93 1.83 -17.44 -19.47
CA SER A 93 0.69 -17.29 -18.55
C SER A 93 0.26 -18.60 -17.92
N ASP A 94 0.05 -19.63 -18.73
CA ASP A 94 -0.45 -20.92 -18.27
C ASP A 94 0.56 -21.63 -17.36
N ALA A 95 1.84 -21.51 -17.68
CA ALA A 95 2.92 -22.09 -16.88
C ALA A 95 3.01 -21.39 -15.52
N LEU A 96 2.94 -20.06 -15.50
CA LEU A 96 3.00 -19.28 -14.26
C LEU A 96 1.76 -19.51 -13.38
N LYS A 97 0.56 -19.52 -13.98
CA LYS A 97 -0.70 -19.81 -13.28
C LYS A 97 -0.68 -21.21 -12.66
N ARG A 98 -0.27 -22.22 -13.42
CA ARG A 98 -0.13 -23.60 -12.91
C ARG A 98 0.88 -23.68 -11.76
N LYS A 99 1.99 -22.94 -11.86
CA LYS A 99 2.99 -22.87 -10.79
C LYS A 99 2.40 -22.25 -9.52
N PHE A 100 1.59 -21.21 -9.64
CA PHE A 100 0.87 -20.62 -8.51
C PHE A 100 -0.08 -21.62 -7.83
N GLU A 101 -0.94 -22.27 -8.60
CA GLU A 101 -1.94 -23.20 -8.07
C GLU A 101 -1.30 -24.45 -7.45
N VAL A 102 -0.30 -25.04 -8.13
CA VAL A 102 0.27 -26.35 -7.74
C VAL A 102 1.47 -26.21 -6.81
N LYS A 103 2.44 -25.36 -7.14
CA LYS A 103 3.70 -25.26 -6.38
C LYS A 103 3.55 -24.34 -5.17
N TYR A 104 2.83 -23.23 -5.34
CA TYR A 104 2.63 -22.26 -4.26
C TYR A 104 1.32 -22.44 -3.51
N GLY A 105 0.47 -23.41 -3.91
CA GLY A 105 -0.79 -23.70 -3.21
C GLY A 105 -1.75 -22.52 -3.20
N SER A 106 -1.73 -21.71 -4.25
CA SER A 106 -2.49 -20.45 -4.36
C SER A 106 -2.16 -19.42 -3.26
N ASP A 107 -0.96 -19.48 -2.65
CA ASP A 107 -0.51 -18.51 -1.66
C ASP A 107 0.09 -17.26 -2.32
N GLU A 108 -0.64 -16.16 -2.27
CA GLU A 108 -0.23 -14.87 -2.87
C GLU A 108 1.06 -14.33 -2.26
N ALA A 109 1.29 -14.55 -0.96
CA ALA A 109 2.51 -14.08 -0.29
C ALA A 109 3.76 -14.80 -0.82
N THR A 110 3.66 -16.09 -1.09
CA THR A 110 4.72 -16.92 -1.69
C THR A 110 4.94 -16.53 -3.14
N LEU A 111 3.87 -16.35 -3.93
CA LEU A 111 4.01 -15.88 -5.31
C LEU A 111 4.67 -14.50 -5.34
N HIS A 112 4.21 -13.53 -4.54
CA HIS A 112 4.78 -12.19 -4.48
C HIS A 112 6.27 -12.22 -4.12
N LYS A 113 6.68 -13.10 -3.20
CA LYS A 113 8.10 -13.27 -2.85
C LYS A 113 8.95 -13.73 -4.04
N HIS A 114 8.38 -14.53 -4.94
CA HIS A 114 9.09 -15.08 -6.11
C HIS A 114 8.90 -14.26 -7.40
N TRP A 115 7.79 -13.54 -7.52
CA TRP A 115 7.34 -12.86 -8.74
C TRP A 115 6.51 -11.61 -8.37
N PRO A 116 7.13 -10.58 -7.77
CA PRO A 116 6.43 -9.40 -7.29
C PRO A 116 5.76 -8.61 -8.42
N GLN A 117 6.35 -8.58 -9.62
CA GLN A 117 5.80 -7.88 -10.78
C GLN A 117 4.47 -8.47 -11.29
N GLY A 118 4.08 -9.66 -10.83
CA GLY A 118 2.76 -10.21 -11.14
C GLY A 118 1.63 -9.59 -10.33
N PHE A 119 1.96 -8.70 -9.39
CA PHE A 119 0.99 -7.94 -8.61
C PHE A 119 1.07 -6.48 -9.00
N ARG A 120 -0.06 -5.80 -8.96
CA ARG A 120 -0.16 -4.34 -9.06
C ARG A 120 -0.69 -3.75 -7.76
N TRP A 121 -0.29 -2.52 -7.47
CA TRP A 121 -0.96 -1.72 -6.45
C TRP A 121 -2.20 -1.09 -7.06
N THR A 122 -3.39 -1.31 -6.49
CA THR A 122 -4.64 -0.76 -7.05
C THR A 122 -4.74 0.76 -6.97
N CYS A 123 -3.88 1.41 -6.18
CA CYS A 123 -3.86 2.87 -6.10
C CYS A 123 -3.18 3.47 -7.34
N CYS A 124 -1.97 3.04 -7.70
CA CYS A 124 -1.18 3.63 -8.79
C CYS A 124 -1.09 2.77 -10.06
N GLY A 125 -1.52 1.52 -10.00
CA GLY A 125 -1.36 0.56 -11.10
C GLY A 125 0.07 0.06 -11.30
N THR A 126 1.05 0.56 -10.53
CA THR A 126 2.44 0.12 -10.65
C THR A 126 2.60 -1.31 -10.14
N ASP A 127 3.55 -2.03 -10.72
CA ASP A 127 3.86 -3.38 -10.28
C ASP A 127 4.48 -3.36 -8.86
N ALA A 128 4.30 -4.44 -8.12
CA ALA A 128 4.75 -4.52 -6.72
C ALA A 128 6.27 -4.72 -6.55
N GLY A 129 6.97 -4.99 -7.65
CA GLY A 129 8.42 -4.99 -7.73
C GLY A 129 9.00 -3.59 -7.64
N MET A 130 8.26 -2.55 -8.05
CA MET A 130 8.73 -1.17 -8.02
C MET A 130 8.97 -0.67 -6.58
N ASP A 131 10.09 0.00 -6.39
CA ASP A 131 10.44 0.72 -5.15
C ASP A 131 10.17 2.23 -5.24
N TRP A 132 9.74 2.68 -6.42
CA TRP A 132 9.18 4.00 -6.70
C TRP A 132 7.69 3.85 -7.06
N GLY A 133 6.92 4.92 -6.90
CA GLY A 133 5.45 4.88 -7.02
C GLY A 133 4.78 5.12 -5.68
N CYS A 134 3.78 5.99 -5.71
CA CYS A 134 3.08 6.55 -4.55
C CYS A 134 1.59 6.30 -4.65
N ASP A 135 0.94 6.54 -3.53
CA ASP A 135 -0.50 6.48 -3.37
C ASP A 135 -1.20 7.28 -4.46
N HIS A 136 -1.98 6.52 -5.22
CA HIS A 136 -3.09 6.89 -6.07
C HIS A 136 -2.77 7.68 -7.36
N HIS A 137 -3.06 7.05 -8.50
CA HIS A 137 -3.36 7.74 -9.75
C HIS A 137 -4.89 7.73 -9.91
N GLY A 138 -5.55 8.83 -9.57
CA GLY A 138 -6.96 9.07 -9.88
C GLY A 138 -8.03 8.33 -9.05
N THR A 139 -7.68 7.43 -8.13
CA THR A 139 -8.67 6.60 -7.38
C THR A 139 -8.64 6.72 -5.86
N GLY A 140 -7.63 7.39 -5.29
CA GLY A 140 -7.48 7.58 -3.84
C GLY A 140 -8.21 8.83 -3.34
N SER A 141 -8.42 8.92 -2.03
CA SER A 141 -9.15 10.03 -1.40
C SER A 141 -8.42 11.39 -1.47
N LYS A 142 -7.14 11.43 -1.86
CA LYS A 142 -6.30 12.64 -1.99
C LYS A 142 -5.49 12.61 -3.30
N PRO A 143 -4.73 13.68 -3.65
CA PRO A 143 -3.66 13.71 -4.67
C PRO A 143 -2.26 13.29 -4.13
N CYS A 144 -1.37 12.77 -4.99
CA CYS A 144 -0.13 12.07 -4.60
C CYS A 144 0.93 13.12 -4.38
N THR A 145 1.78 12.92 -3.38
CA THR A 145 2.76 13.93 -2.96
C THR A 145 4.22 13.45 -3.06
N CYS A 146 4.53 12.37 -3.77
CA CYS A 146 5.90 11.85 -3.86
C CYS A 146 6.75 12.56 -4.92
N ASP A 147 8.06 12.70 -4.64
CA ASP A 147 9.05 13.40 -5.47
C ASP A 147 9.33 12.75 -6.84
N PHE A 148 8.96 11.48 -7.02
CA PHE A 148 9.13 10.74 -8.27
C PHE A 148 7.93 10.86 -9.22
N CYS A 149 6.96 11.71 -8.88
CA CYS A 149 5.80 12.03 -9.72
C CYS A 149 6.24 12.90 -10.92
N ARG A 150 6.89 12.28 -11.92
CA ARG A 150 7.04 12.90 -13.24
C ARG A 150 5.76 12.62 -14.02
N CYS A 151 4.95 13.66 -14.16
CA CYS A 151 3.73 13.80 -14.94
C CYS A 151 3.55 12.80 -16.11
N VAL A 152 2.32 12.31 -16.30
CA VAL A 152 1.38 12.90 -17.28
C VAL A 152 -0.05 12.82 -16.75
#